data_AF-A0A087K683-F1
#
_entry.id   AF-A0A087K683-F1
#
_cell.length_a   1.000
_cell.length_b   1.000
_cell.length_c   1.000
_cell.angle_alpha   90.00
_cell.angle_beta   90.00
_cell.angle_gamma   90.00
#
_symmetry.space_group_name_H-M   'P 1'
#
loop_
_entity.id
_entity.type
_entity.pdbx_description
1 polymer ?
#
loop_
_entity_poly.entity_id
_entity_poly.type
_entity_poly.pdbx_seq_one_letter_code
_entity_poly.pdbx_strand_id
1 'polypeptide(L)'
;MANPQLTAASFLSRSVEDEQRRFAQEAERLAEQAARIAANPPAIGRAASGDLTRLIAEATYLLKRAVTIEAGIEAVGLMSAETATTE
;
A
#
# COMPACT_ATOMS: atom_id res chain seq x y z
N MET A 1 -18.90 0.49 31.01
CA MET A 1 -17.86 0.83 30.01
C MET A 1 -17.64 -0.41 29.18
N ALA A 2 -18.09 -0.43 27.92
CA ALA A 2 -17.91 -1.57 27.05
C ALA A 2 -16.40 -1.77 26.82
N ASN A 3 -15.88 -2.92 27.23
CA ASN A 3 -14.54 -3.35 26.87
C ASN A 3 -14.49 -3.32 25.32
N PRO A 4 -13.53 -2.65 24.65
CA PRO A 4 -13.48 -2.66 23.20
C PRO A 4 -13.27 -4.12 22.79
N GLN A 5 -14.35 -4.79 22.37
CA GLN A 5 -14.28 -6.18 21.97
C GLN A 5 -13.37 -6.22 20.74
N LEU A 6 -12.24 -6.90 20.87
CA LEU A 6 -11.33 -7.16 19.77
C LEU A 6 -12.04 -8.11 18.79
N THR A 7 -12.68 -7.53 17.78
CA THR A 7 -13.34 -8.27 16.69
C THR A 7 -12.38 -8.50 15.54
N ALA A 8 -12.66 -9.50 14.69
CA ALA A 8 -11.90 -9.72 13.46
C ALA A 8 -11.87 -8.44 12.57
N ALA A 9 -12.97 -7.70 12.51
CA ALA A 9 -13.04 -6.41 11.81
C ALA A 9 -12.07 -5.38 12.43
N SER A 10 -11.97 -5.31 13.77
CA SER A 10 -11.04 -4.39 14.44
C SER A 10 -9.57 -4.72 14.19
N PHE A 11 -9.22 -6.02 14.11
CA PHE A 11 -7.87 -6.45 13.75
C PHE A 11 -7.54 -6.16 12.29
N LEU A 12 -8.47 -6.46 11.39
CA LEU A 12 -8.31 -6.18 9.96
C LEU A 12 -8.18 -4.67 9.71
N SER A 13 -9.01 -3.85 10.36
CA SER A 13 -8.92 -2.38 10.28
C SER A 13 -7.53 -1.88 10.67
N ARG A 14 -7.00 -2.31 11.82
CA ARG A 14 -5.64 -1.93 12.25
C ARG A 14 -4.56 -2.40 11.28
N SER A 15 -4.70 -3.62 10.77
CA SER A 15 -3.76 -4.16 9.78
C SER A 15 -3.76 -3.33 8.49
N VAL A 16 -4.94 -2.89 8.02
CA VAL A 16 -5.09 -2.04 6.84
C VAL A 16 -4.50 -0.66 7.08
N GLU A 17 -4.72 -0.05 8.25
CA GLU A 17 -4.12 1.24 8.63
C GLU A 17 -2.59 1.17 8.68
N ASP A 18 -2.04 0.11 9.26
CA ASP A 18 -0.59 -0.14 9.28
C ASP A 18 -0.02 -0.27 7.86
N GLU A 19 -0.74 -1.00 7.00
CA GLU A 19 -0.34 -1.24 5.63
C GLU A 19 -0.42 0.03 4.77
N GLN A 20 -1.46 0.86 4.95
CA GLN A 20 -1.58 2.18 4.32
C GLN A 20 -0.39 3.09 4.67
N ARG A 21 0.00 3.12 5.95
CA ARG A 21 1.16 3.91 6.40
C ARG A 21 2.45 3.43 5.76
N ARG A 22 2.68 2.11 5.70
CA ARG A 22 3.87 1.55 5.04
C ARG A 22 3.87 1.82 3.54
N PHE A 23 2.72 1.64 2.89
CA PHE A 23 2.52 1.95 1.48
C PHE A 23 2.88 3.41 1.17
N ALA A 24 2.40 4.37 1.97
CA ALA A 24 2.69 5.78 1.77
C ALA A 24 4.20 6.08 1.85
N GLN A 25 4.90 5.53 2.85
CA GLN A 25 6.35 5.70 3.01
C GLN A 25 7.13 5.09 1.85
N GLU A 26 6.72 3.93 1.35
CA GLU A 26 7.38 3.29 0.22
C GLU A 26 7.10 4.01 -1.11
N ALA A 27 5.88 4.52 -1.30
CA ALA A 27 5.54 5.34 -2.45
C ALA A 27 6.34 6.64 -2.48
N GLU A 28 6.56 7.28 -1.33
CA GLU A 28 7.42 8.46 -1.20
C GLU A 28 8.87 8.15 -1.59
N ARG A 29 9.44 7.05 -1.06
CA ARG A 29 10.81 6.62 -1.44
C ARG A 29 10.94 6.33 -2.93
N LEU A 30 9.93 5.68 -3.53
CA LEU A 30 9.92 5.42 -4.97
C LEU A 30 9.90 6.73 -5.78
N ALA A 31 9.08 7.70 -5.34
CA ALA A 31 9.00 9.02 -5.96
C ALA A 31 10.34 9.78 -5.86
N GLU A 32 11.00 9.72 -4.70
CA GLU A 32 12.35 10.29 -4.52
C GLU A 32 13.37 9.64 -5.46
N GLN A 33 13.34 8.31 -5.60
CA GLN A 33 14.23 7.58 -6.49
C GLN A 33 13.98 7.94 -7.96
N ALA A 34 12.71 8.01 -8.37
CA ALA A 34 12.33 8.45 -9.71
C ALA A 34 12.84 9.88 -9.98
N ALA A 35 12.67 10.80 -9.02
CA ALA A 35 13.16 12.17 -9.13
C ALA A 35 14.69 12.24 -9.26
N ARG A 36 15.43 11.42 -8.50
CA ARG A 36 16.90 11.34 -8.60
C ARG A 36 17.36 10.84 -9.96
N ILE A 37 16.70 9.83 -10.52
CA ILE A 37 16.97 9.31 -11.87
C ILE A 37 16.64 10.37 -12.92
N ALA A 38 15.52 11.09 -12.78
CA ALA A 38 15.15 12.15 -13.70
C ALA A 38 16.13 13.33 -13.68
N ALA A 39 16.64 13.69 -12.49
CA ALA A 39 17.64 14.73 -12.31
C ALA A 39 19.04 14.31 -12.79
N ASN A 40 19.34 13.01 -12.76
CA ASN A 40 20.63 12.43 -13.18
C ASN A 40 20.39 11.28 -14.16
N PRO A 41 19.93 11.58 -15.39
CA PRO A 41 19.56 10.54 -16.33
C PRO A 41 20.78 9.64 -16.60
N PRO A 42 20.64 8.32 -16.40
CA PRO A 42 21.76 7.42 -16.56
C PRO A 42 22.26 7.42 -18.02
N ALA A 43 23.58 7.43 -18.19
CA ALA A 43 24.19 7.38 -19.52
C ALA A 43 23.72 6.12 -20.27
N ILE A 44 23.48 6.27 -21.58
CA ILE A 44 22.92 5.22 -22.44
C ILE A 44 23.73 3.93 -22.28
N GLY A 45 23.08 2.85 -21.83
CA GLY A 45 23.72 1.56 -21.60
C GLY A 45 22.95 0.64 -20.64
N ARG A 46 23.57 -0.48 -20.26
CA ARG A 46 22.97 -1.53 -19.42
C ARG A 46 22.56 -1.04 -18.03
N ALA A 47 23.29 -0.08 -17.46
CA ALA A 47 22.99 0.52 -16.15
C ALA A 47 21.66 1.31 -16.17
N ALA A 48 21.46 2.17 -17.18
CA ALA A 48 20.22 2.91 -17.39
C ALA A 48 18.99 2.02 -17.48
N SER A 49 19.10 0.92 -18.25
CA SER A 49 18.02 -0.06 -18.39
C SER A 49 17.72 -0.78 -17.08
N GLY A 50 18.74 -1.11 -16.30
CA GLY A 50 18.58 -1.78 -15.00
C GLY A 50 17.86 -0.91 -13.97
N ASP A 51 18.26 0.36 -13.84
CA ASP A 51 17.65 1.27 -12.86
C ASP A 51 16.18 1.57 -13.18
N LEU A 52 15.86 1.80 -14.46
CA LEU A 52 14.47 1.95 -14.90
C LEU A 52 13.65 0.68 -14.70
N THR A 53 14.23 -0.51 -14.95
CA THR A 53 13.54 -1.78 -14.74
C THR A 53 13.20 -2.01 -13.26
N ARG A 54 14.12 -1.68 -12.35
CA ARG A 54 13.87 -1.77 -10.90
C ARG A 54 12.76 -0.81 -10.48
N LEU A 55 12.81 0.44 -10.95
CA LEU A 55 11.79 1.44 -10.66
C LEU A 55 10.39 0.98 -11.10
N ILE A 56 10.27 0.40 -12.31
CA ILE A 56 9.01 -0.13 -12.84
C ILE A 56 8.53 -1.33 -12.00
N ALA A 57 9.43 -2.22 -11.60
CA ALA A 57 9.07 -3.38 -10.78
C ALA A 57 8.53 -2.95 -9.41
N GLU A 58 9.19 -1.99 -8.76
CA GLU A 58 8.75 -1.42 -7.48
C GLU A 58 7.42 -0.68 -7.61
N ALA A 59 7.23 0.13 -8.66
CA ALA A 59 5.95 0.78 -8.95
C ALA A 59 4.82 -0.24 -9.14
N THR A 60 5.09 -1.30 -9.90
CA THR A 60 4.12 -2.38 -10.15
C THR A 60 3.75 -3.10 -8.86
N TYR A 61 4.74 -3.33 -7.99
CA TYR A 61 4.51 -3.94 -6.68
C TYR A 61 3.62 -3.06 -5.79
N LEU A 62 3.89 -1.76 -5.73
CA LEU A 62 3.05 -0.82 -4.99
C LEU A 62 1.62 -0.77 -5.55
N LEU A 63 1.43 -0.74 -6.87
CA LEU A 63 0.09 -0.77 -7.47
C LEU A 63 -0.70 -2.03 -7.05
N LYS A 64 -0.07 -3.20 -7.01
CA LYS A 64 -0.71 -4.44 -6.52
C LYS A 64 -1.09 -4.34 -5.03
N ARG A 65 -0.23 -3.72 -4.22
CA ARG A 65 -0.52 -3.50 -2.80
C ARG A 65 -1.66 -2.51 -2.59
N ALA A 66 -1.76 -1.46 -3.41
CA ALA A 66 -2.87 -0.51 -3.36
C ALA A 66 -4.21 -1.23 -3.54
N VAL A 67 -4.32 -2.11 -4.53
CA VAL A 67 -5.53 -2.93 -4.75
C VAL A 67 -5.85 -3.82 -3.54
N THR A 68 -4.81 -4.39 -2.89
CA THR A 68 -5.00 -5.23 -1.70
C THR A 68 -5.49 -4.41 -0.51
N ILE A 69 -4.98 -3.19 -0.34
CA ILE A 69 -5.44 -2.24 0.68
C ILE A 69 -6.90 -1.87 0.43
N GLU A 70 -7.26 -1.52 -0.82
CA GLU A 70 -8.63 -1.17 -1.20
C GLU A 70 -9.61 -2.31 -0.90
N ALA A 71 -9.27 -3.54 -1.28
CA ALA A 71 -10.06 -4.72 -0.95
C ALA A 71 -10.19 -4.94 0.58
N GLY A 72 -9.12 -4.65 1.34
CA GLY A 72 -9.14 -4.73 2.80
C GLY A 72 -10.09 -3.70 3.43
N ILE A 73 -10.12 -2.47 2.90
CA ILE A 73 -11.06 -1.42 3.35
C ILE A 73 -12.51 -1.84 3.07
N GLU A 74 -12.78 -2.35 1.86
CA GLU A 74 -14.11 -2.83 1.49
C GLU A 74 -14.56 -3.98 2.40
N ALA A 75 -13.68 -4.94 2.68
CA ALA A 75 -13.97 -6.06 3.57
C ALA A 75 -14.32 -5.60 4.99
N VAL A 76 -13.60 -4.63 5.56
CA VAL A 76 -13.94 -4.03 6.87
C VAL A 76 -15.33 -3.39 6.85
N GLY A 77 -15.68 -2.71 5.76
CA GLY A 77 -17.01 -2.12 5.56
C GLY A 77 -18.12 -3.17 5.55
N LEU A 78 -17.94 -4.26 4.81
CA LEU A 78 -18.89 -5.37 4.74
C LEU A 78 -19.08 -6.07 6.09
N MET A 79 -17.99 -6.35 6.80
CA MET A 79 -18.06 -6.98 8.13
C MET A 79 -18.79 -6.11 9.15
N SER A 80 -18.61 -4.78 9.08
CA SER A 80 -19.28 -3.83 9.97
C SER A 80 -20.78 -3.76 9.68
N ALA A 81 -21.17 -3.81 8.40
CA ALA A 81 -22.58 -3.85 7.99
C ALA A 81 -23.27 -5.16 8.42
N GLU A 82 -22.59 -6.31 8.31
CA GLU A 82 -23.12 -7.60 8.75
C GLU A 82 -23.40 -7.62 10.25
N THR A 83 -22.49 -7.08 11.07
CA THR A 83 -22.71 -6.95 12.53
C THR A 83 -23.88 -6.02 12.87
N ALA A 84 -24.12 -4.97 12.09
CA ALA A 84 -25.23 -4.03 12.33
C ALA A 84 -26.60 -4.59 11.93
N THR A 85 -26.64 -5.65 11.12
CA THR A 85 -27.90 -6.27 10.65
C THR A 85 -28.32 -7.45 11.53
N THR A 86 -27.45 -7.90 12.44
CA THR A 86 -27.65 -9.07 13.30
C THR A 86 -27.94 -8.71 14.77
N GLU A 87 -27.97 -7.42 15.12
CA GLU A 87 -28.49 -6.86 16.39
C GLU A 87 -29.92 -6.33 16.24
#